data_AF-A0A4S4B7G0-F1
#
_entry.id   AF-A0A4S4B7G0-F1
#
_cell.length_a   1.000
_cell.length_b   1.000
_cell.length_c   1.000
_cell.angle_alpha   90.00
_cell.angle_beta   90.00
_cell.angle_gamma   90.00
#
_symmetry.space_group_name_H-M   'P 1'
#
loop_
_entity.id
_entity.type
_entity.pdbx_description
1 polymer ?
#
loop_
_entity_poly.entity_id
_entity_poly.type
_entity_poly.pdbx_seq_one_letter_code
_entity_poly.pdbx_strand_id
1 'polypeptide(L)'
;MPTFSTEAEEALFWATHEAGDGLFDAAARSADTAALMDALPKRPRSSSAKSNPTSLRLGTELERRLRHLAQLKGTSYQTLLKEFVLERVYEEEKRLNVI
;
A
#
# COMPACT_ATOMS: atom_id res chain seq x y z
N MET A 1 28.70 13.90 -16.16
CA MET A 1 28.90 13.79 -14.70
C MET A 1 30.03 14.74 -14.31
N PRO A 2 29.85 15.59 -13.28
CA PRO A 2 30.88 16.50 -12.81
C PRO A 2 32.08 15.73 -12.24
N THR A 3 33.25 16.38 -12.18
CA THR A 3 34.45 15.80 -11.58
C THR A 3 34.80 16.61 -10.33
N PHE A 4 34.82 15.96 -9.17
CA PHE A 4 35.07 16.61 -7.88
C PHE A 4 36.49 16.31 -7.40
N SER A 5 37.10 17.27 -6.70
CA SER A 5 38.44 17.08 -6.13
C SER A 5 38.38 16.52 -4.71
N THR A 6 37.25 16.70 -4.01
CA THR A 6 37.04 16.22 -2.65
C THR A 6 35.59 15.76 -2.42
N GLU A 7 35.39 14.84 -1.47
CA GLU A 7 34.06 14.34 -1.09
C GLU A 7 33.18 15.44 -0.47
N ALA A 8 33.78 16.39 0.25
CA ALA A 8 33.06 17.53 0.84
C ALA A 8 32.49 18.46 -0.25
N GLU A 9 33.23 18.68 -1.32
CA GLU A 9 32.79 19.44 -2.49
C GLU A 9 31.64 18.73 -3.21
N GLU A 10 31.75 17.41 -3.38
CA GLU A 10 30.68 16.59 -3.96
C GLU A 10 29.38 16.68 -3.13
N ALA A 11 29.47 16.54 -1.81
CA ALA A 11 28.32 16.63 -0.92
C ALA A 11 27.62 18.01 -1.00
N LEU A 12 28.40 19.10 -1.01
CA LEU A 12 27.86 20.46 -1.16
C LEU A 12 27.21 20.67 -2.53
N PHE A 13 27.82 20.10 -3.58
CA PHE A 13 27.27 20.15 -4.93
C PHE A 13 25.90 19.48 -4.99
N TRP A 14 25.77 18.23 -4.53
CA TRP A 14 24.49 17.50 -4.54
C TRP A 14 23.43 18.12 -3.62
N ALA A 15 23.84 18.77 -2.53
CA ALA A 15 22.90 19.44 -1.62
C ALA A 15 22.32 20.74 -2.21
N THR A 16 23.04 21.40 -3.11
CA THR A 16 22.68 22.74 -3.62
C THR A 16 22.08 22.70 -5.03
N HIS A 17 22.39 21.67 -5.82
CA HIS A 17 21.95 21.58 -7.21
C HIS A 17 20.67 20.77 -7.34
N GLU A 18 19.65 21.37 -7.95
CA GLU A 18 18.43 20.66 -8.33
C GLU A 18 18.66 19.85 -9.61
N ALA A 19 17.93 18.75 -9.73
CA ALA A 19 17.87 18.00 -10.98
C ALA A 19 17.28 18.92 -12.06
N GLY A 20 18.00 19.04 -13.19
CA GLY A 20 17.51 19.84 -14.32
C GLY A 20 16.17 19.33 -14.85
N ASP A 21 15.37 20.24 -15.39
CA ASP A 21 14.05 19.93 -15.94
C ASP A 21 14.12 18.77 -16.95
N GLY A 22 13.24 17.79 -16.74
CA GLY A 22 13.13 16.61 -17.62
C GLY A 22 14.22 15.55 -17.43
N LEU A 23 15.17 15.70 -16.49
CA LEU A 23 16.16 14.66 -16.18
C LEU A 23 15.48 13.32 -15.81
N PHE A 24 14.44 13.38 -14.98
CA PHE A 24 13.68 12.19 -14.57
C PHE A 24 12.86 11.60 -15.72
N ASP A 25 12.31 12.43 -16.61
CA ASP A 25 11.57 11.94 -17.78
C ASP A 25 12.49 11.29 -18.81
N ALA A 26 13.71 11.81 -18.97
CA ALA A 26 14.74 11.22 -19.83
C ALA A 26 15.24 9.90 -19.22
N ALA A 27 15.49 9.88 -17.91
CA ALA A 27 15.86 8.66 -17.19
C ALA A 27 14.77 7.59 -17.30
N ALA A 28 13.50 7.94 -17.11
CA ALA A 28 12.37 7.01 -17.21
C ALA A 28 12.19 6.41 -18.62
N ARG A 29 12.69 7.10 -19.66
CA ARG A 29 12.66 6.63 -21.06
C ARG A 29 13.91 5.87 -21.48
N SER A 30 14.95 5.81 -20.64
CA SER A 30 16.18 5.09 -20.97
C SER A 30 15.98 3.57 -20.92
N ALA A 31 16.68 2.85 -21.80
CA ALA A 31 16.67 1.38 -21.81
C ALA A 31 17.29 0.80 -20.53
N ASP A 32 18.27 1.49 -19.95
CA ASP A 32 18.99 1.06 -18.75
C ASP A 32 18.10 1.10 -17.51
N THR A 33 17.24 2.12 -17.36
CA THR A 33 16.25 2.14 -16.28
C THR A 33 15.16 1.10 -16.48
N ALA A 34 14.75 0.82 -17.71
CA ALA A 34 13.81 -0.27 -17.99
C ALA A 34 14.39 -1.64 -17.61
N ALA A 35 15.66 -1.90 -17.94
CA ALA A 35 16.36 -3.12 -17.55
C ALA A 35 16.53 -3.23 -16.03
N LEU A 36 16.87 -2.13 -15.35
CA LEU A 36 16.96 -2.09 -13.88
C LEU A 36 15.60 -2.39 -13.24
N MET A 37 14.51 -1.80 -13.75
CA MET A 37 13.16 -2.02 -13.22
C MET A 37 12.66 -3.45 -13.42
N ASP A 38 13.10 -4.13 -14.49
CA ASP A 38 12.78 -5.56 -14.71
C ASP A 38 13.62 -6.49 -13.83
N ALA A 39 14.86 -6.10 -13.52
CA ALA A 39 15.76 -6.80 -12.61
C ALA A 39 15.42 -6.63 -11.13
N LEU A 40 14.66 -5.58 -10.77
CA LEU A 40 14.16 -5.42 -9.41
C LEU A 40 13.27 -6.63 -9.05
N PRO A 41 13.39 -7.16 -7.81
CA PRO A 41 12.51 -8.22 -7.36
C PRO A 41 11.08 -7.70 -7.44
N LYS A 42 10.33 -8.17 -8.44
CA LYS A 42 8.91 -7.89 -8.59
C LYS A 42 8.30 -8.33 -7.27
N ARG A 43 7.87 -7.37 -6.46
CA ARG A 43 7.18 -7.63 -5.20
C ARG A 43 6.16 -8.71 -5.56
N PRO A 44 6.20 -9.91 -4.96
CA PRO A 44 5.21 -10.92 -5.27
C PRO A 44 3.90 -10.20 -5.08
N ARG A 45 3.14 -10.00 -6.18
CA ARG A 45 1.78 -9.48 -6.08
C ARG A 45 1.17 -10.50 -5.17
N SER A 46 1.02 -10.14 -3.89
CA SER A 46 0.86 -11.11 -2.84
C SER A 46 -0.19 -12.06 -3.36
N SER A 47 0.13 -13.34 -3.42
CA SER A 47 -0.88 -14.39 -3.49
C SER A 47 -1.68 -14.38 -2.18
N SER A 48 -2.01 -13.19 -1.65
CA SER A 48 -2.99 -12.94 -0.63
C SER A 48 -4.17 -13.75 -1.08
N ALA A 49 -4.47 -14.80 -0.32
CA ALA A 49 -5.48 -15.79 -0.59
C ALA A 49 -6.59 -15.16 -1.41
N LYS A 50 -6.74 -15.64 -2.66
CA LYS A 50 -7.64 -15.09 -3.67
C LYS A 50 -9.01 -14.88 -3.00
N SER A 51 -9.31 -13.64 -2.59
CA SER A 51 -10.49 -13.41 -1.77
C SER A 51 -11.69 -13.52 -2.68
N ASN A 52 -12.49 -14.56 -2.51
CA ASN A 52 -13.70 -14.73 -3.32
C ASN A 52 -14.70 -13.65 -2.87
N PRO A 53 -15.16 -12.77 -3.77
CA PRO A 53 -16.14 -11.74 -3.41
C PRO A 53 -17.43 -12.42 -2.98
N THR A 54 -17.96 -12.03 -1.83
CA THR A 54 -19.24 -12.52 -1.31
C THR A 54 -20.23 -11.36 -1.24
N SER A 55 -21.42 -11.56 -1.79
CA SER A 55 -22.53 -10.61 -1.66
C SER A 55 -23.30 -10.90 -0.38
N LEU A 56 -23.38 -9.92 0.52
CA LEU A 56 -24.13 -9.99 1.77
C LEU A 56 -25.22 -8.92 1.76
N ARG A 57 -26.47 -9.33 2.01
CA ARG A 57 -27.59 -8.40 2.17
C ARG A 57 -27.72 -8.01 3.64
N LEU A 58 -27.73 -6.71 3.91
CA LEU A 58 -27.89 -6.16 5.24
C LEU A 58 -29.16 -5.30 5.29
N GLY A 59 -29.77 -5.23 6.47
CA GLY A 59 -30.85 -4.27 6.70
C GLY A 59 -30.33 -2.84 6.54
N THR A 60 -31.15 -1.97 5.95
CA THR A 60 -30.78 -0.58 5.64
C THR A 60 -30.31 0.18 6.87
N GLU A 61 -30.92 -0.07 8.03
CA GLU A 61 -30.50 0.59 9.27
C GLU A 61 -29.14 0.08 9.78
N LEU A 62 -28.91 -1.23 9.73
CA LEU A 62 -27.62 -1.78 10.15
C LEU A 62 -26.49 -1.23 9.27
N GLU A 63 -26.70 -1.16 7.96
CA GLU A 63 -25.75 -0.57 7.03
C GLU A 63 -25.45 0.90 7.37
N ARG A 64 -26.49 1.71 7.64
CA ARG A 64 -26.32 3.12 8.03
C ARG A 64 -25.48 3.25 9.30
N ARG A 65 -25.78 2.45 10.34
CA ARG A 65 -25.03 2.44 11.60
C ARG A 65 -23.57 2.06 11.38
N LEU A 66 -23.30 1.03 10.59
CA LEU A 66 -21.93 0.59 10.28
C LEU A 66 -21.14 1.65 9.52
N ARG A 67 -21.76 2.33 8.53
CA ARG A 67 -21.12 3.42 7.80
C ARG A 67 -20.77 4.59 8.72
N HIS A 68 -21.68 4.94 9.63
CA HIS A 68 -21.41 5.98 10.62
C HIS A 68 -20.26 5.60 11.56
N LEU A 69 -20.23 4.36 12.06
CA LEU A 69 -19.12 3.86 12.88
C LEU A 69 -17.78 3.86 12.13
N ALA A 70 -17.79 3.51 10.84
CA ALA A 70 -16.59 3.51 10.01
C ALA A 70 -16.01 4.94 9.87
N GLN A 71 -16.89 5.93 9.68
CA GLN A 71 -16.50 7.35 9.65
C GLN A 71 -15.87 7.79 10.97
N LEU A 72 -16.50 7.46 12.11
CA LEU A 72 -15.96 7.78 13.44
C LEU A 72 -14.59 7.15 13.70
N LYS A 73 -14.37 5.94 13.17
CA LYS A 73 -13.09 5.22 13.27
C LYS A 73 -12.06 5.60 12.21
N GLY A 74 -12.41 6.48 11.26
CA GLY A 74 -11.51 6.86 10.16
C GLY A 74 -11.14 5.71 9.22
N THR A 75 -11.99 4.68 9.11
CA THR A 75 -11.75 3.49 8.27
C THR A 75 -12.85 3.32 7.21
N SER A 76 -12.61 2.44 6.25
CA SER A 76 -13.63 2.12 5.25
C SER A 76 -14.72 1.22 5.84
N TYR A 77 -15.96 1.38 5.35
CA TYR A 77 -17.08 0.50 5.73
C TYR A 77 -16.75 -0.99 5.52
N GLN A 78 -16.09 -1.34 4.42
CA GLN A 78 -15.70 -2.72 4.13
C GLN A 78 -14.61 -3.23 5.09
N THR A 79 -13.65 -2.37 5.45
CA THR A 79 -12.60 -2.71 6.40
C THR A 79 -13.20 -2.98 7.78
N LEU A 80 -14.03 -2.07 8.27
CA LEU A 80 -14.72 -2.23 9.57
C LEU A 80 -15.55 -3.51 9.61
N LEU A 81 -16.30 -3.79 8.53
CA LEU A 81 -17.12 -4.99 8.45
C LEU A 81 -16.27 -6.27 8.52
N LYS A 82 -15.11 -6.30 7.85
CA LYS A 82 -14.19 -7.43 7.90
C LYS A 82 -13.61 -7.64 9.29
N GLU A 83 -13.21 -6.55 9.97
CA GLU A 83 -12.71 -6.60 11.34
C GLU A 83 -13.76 -7.19 12.29
N PHE A 84 -14.99 -6.67 12.25
CA PHE A 84 -16.08 -7.18 13.09
C PHE A 84 -16.40 -8.65 12.84
N VAL A 85 -16.42 -9.09 11.57
CA VAL A 85 -16.66 -10.50 11.25
C VAL A 85 -15.51 -11.37 11.77
N LEU A 86 -14.26 -10.93 11.60
CA LEU A 86 -13.08 -11.66 12.07
C LEU A 86 -13.08 -11.81 13.60
N GLU A 87 -13.29 -10.70 14.32
CA GLU A 87 -13.39 -10.71 15.79
C GLU A 87 -14.50 -11.66 16.25
N ARG A 88 -15.67 -11.57 15.61
CA ARG A 88 -16.83 -12.37 16.03
C ARG A 88 -16.67 -13.86 15.72
N VAL A 89 -16.04 -14.20 14.59
CA VAL A 89 -15.73 -15.60 14.26
C VAL A 89 -14.77 -16.18 15.28
N TYR A 90 -13.70 -15.46 15.61
CA TYR A 90 -12.72 -15.91 16.60
C TYR A 90 -13.35 -16.16 17.98
N GLU A 91 -14.22 -15.25 18.44
CA GLU A 91 -14.94 -15.41 19.71
C GLU A 91 -15.83 -16.65 19.72
N GLU A 92 -16.55 -16.92 18.62
CA GLU A 92 -17.42 -18.09 18.51
C GLU A 92 -16.62 -19.39 18.39
N GLU A 93 -15.52 -19.40 17.64
CA GLU A 93 -14.60 -20.54 17.54
C GLU A 93 -14.04 -20.92 18.91
N LYS A 94 -13.61 -19.93 19.69
CA LYS A 94 -13.14 -20.11 21.07
C LYS A 94 -14.25 -20.62 21.98
N ARG A 95 -15.48 -20.11 21.84
CA ARG A 95 -16.63 -20.57 22.64
C ARG A 95 -17.01 -22.03 22.34
N LEU A 96 -16.83 -22.46 21.10
CA LEU A 96 -17.12 -23.82 20.64
C LEU A 96 -15.92 -24.77 20.82
N ASN A 97 -14.80 -24.31 21.37
CA ASN A 97 -13.54 -25.05 21.51
C ASN A 97 -13.04 -25.66 20.18
N VAL A 98 -13.26 -24.94 19.08
CA VAL A 98 -12.71 -25.32 17.77
C VAL A 98 -11.24 -24.89 17.65
N ILE A 99 -10.87 -23.83 18.41
CA ILE A 99 -9.53 -23.28 18.55
C ILE A 99 -9.28 -22.93 20.02
#